data_AF-I3D269-F1
#
_entry.id   AF-I3D269-F1
#
_cell.length_a   1.000
_cell.length_b   1.000
_cell.length_c   1.000
_cell.angle_alpha   90.00
_cell.angle_beta   90.00
_cell.angle_gamma   90.00
#
_symmetry.space_group_name_H-M   'P 1'
#
loop_
_entity.id
_entity.type
_entity.pdbx_description
1 polymer ?
#
loop_
_entity_poly.entity_id
_entity_poly.type
_entity_poly.pdbx_seq_one_letter_code
_entity_poly.pdbx_strand_id
1 'polypeptide(L)'
;QLGSGNGQLRTPQRVNVNVYGDIFVADTGNHRVQKFDSSGNFVLKFGSLGSGNEQFQFPTGVVMYDLSGYITDTNNNRVWSIHFSPEPIADNQHIQGMEDTASAITLTAYDANHDVLSFSVVSPPSHGSLSGTAPNLTYFPNLKSVIMYFGLYPFVFSYRDSQSSYLILKDKIKCQDIILSNSNLTHD
;
A
#
# COMPACT_ATOMS: atom_id res chain seq x y z
N GLN A 1 3.83 4.75 -25.36
CA GLN A 1 4.48 4.01 -26.48
C GLN A 1 3.47 3.03 -27.08
N LEU A 2 3.55 2.72 -28.38
CA LEU A 2 2.71 1.68 -29.00
C LEU A 2 3.16 0.29 -28.52
N GLY A 3 2.21 -0.57 -28.15
CA GLY A 3 2.50 -1.97 -27.84
C GLY A 3 1.51 -2.59 -26.88
N SER A 4 1.85 -3.77 -26.36
CA SER A 4 1.03 -4.58 -25.44
C SER A 4 1.69 -4.81 -24.08
N GLY A 5 2.92 -4.32 -23.86
CA GLY A 5 3.60 -4.35 -22.57
C GLY A 5 2.98 -3.42 -21.52
N ASN A 6 3.54 -3.43 -20.31
CA ASN A 6 3.17 -2.51 -19.24
C ASN A 6 3.49 -1.07 -19.66
N GLY A 7 2.52 -0.15 -19.53
CA GLY A 7 2.66 1.24 -19.95
C GLY A 7 2.70 1.46 -21.47
N GLN A 8 2.58 0.40 -22.26
CA GLN A 8 2.38 0.48 -23.71
C GLN A 8 0.88 0.40 -24.02
N LEU A 9 0.42 1.20 -24.98
CA LEU A 9 -0.99 1.33 -25.35
C LEU A 9 -1.19 0.96 -26.82
N ARG A 10 -2.36 0.43 -27.17
CA ARG A 10 -2.81 0.15 -28.53
C ARG A 10 -4.20 0.74 -28.72
N THR A 11 -4.31 1.74 -29.60
CA THR A 11 -5.55 2.47 -29.92
C THR A 11 -6.36 2.88 -28.67
N PRO A 12 -5.77 3.58 -27.69
CA PRO A 12 -6.51 4.01 -26.51
C PRO A 12 -7.59 5.03 -26.91
N GLN A 13 -8.81 4.89 -26.39
CA GLN A 13 -9.93 5.76 -26.79
C GLN A 13 -10.35 6.78 -25.75
N ARG A 14 -10.19 6.47 -24.46
CA ARG A 14 -10.55 7.37 -23.36
C ARG A 14 -9.52 7.32 -22.25
N VAL A 15 -9.42 8.46 -21.57
CA VAL A 15 -8.66 8.66 -20.35
C VAL A 15 -9.54 9.34 -19.31
N ASN A 16 -9.37 8.99 -18.06
CA ASN A 16 -9.98 9.65 -16.92
C ASN A 16 -8.95 9.78 -15.79
N VAL A 17 -9.07 10.83 -14.98
CA VAL A 17 -8.24 11.05 -13.80
C VAL A 17 -9.15 11.12 -12.58
N ASN A 18 -8.83 10.38 -11.52
CA ASN A 18 -9.60 10.42 -10.26
C ASN A 18 -9.12 11.54 -9.33
N VAL A 19 -9.72 11.63 -8.14
CA VAL A 19 -9.41 12.68 -7.13
C VAL A 19 -8.00 12.54 -6.52
N TYR A 20 -7.38 11.36 -6.61
CA TYR A 20 -6.01 11.10 -6.14
C TYR A 20 -4.95 11.42 -7.22
N GLY A 21 -5.38 11.78 -8.44
CA GLY A 21 -4.49 12.03 -9.57
C GLY A 21 -4.05 10.76 -10.32
N ASP A 22 -4.65 9.60 -10.03
CA ASP A 22 -4.43 8.39 -10.82
C ASP A 22 -5.06 8.52 -12.20
N ILE A 23 -4.32 8.11 -13.22
CA ILE A 23 -4.75 8.20 -14.62
C ILE A 23 -5.19 6.81 -15.09
N PHE A 24 -6.45 6.68 -15.49
CA PHE A 24 -7.01 5.46 -16.05
C PHE A 24 -7.20 5.60 -17.55
N VAL A 25 -6.69 4.63 -18.32
CA VAL A 25 -6.76 4.63 -19.78
C VAL A 25 -7.48 3.37 -20.26
N ALA A 26 -8.55 3.55 -21.04
CA ALA A 26 -9.15 2.47 -21.81
C ALA A 26 -8.22 2.12 -22.98
N ASP A 27 -7.41 1.08 -22.80
CA ASP A 27 -6.46 0.57 -23.78
C ASP A 27 -7.17 -0.38 -24.74
N THR A 28 -8.10 0.21 -25.51
CA THR A 28 -9.15 -0.46 -26.27
C THR A 28 -8.61 -1.56 -27.17
N GLY A 29 -7.52 -1.28 -27.89
CA GLY A 29 -6.92 -2.24 -28.81
C GLY A 29 -6.30 -3.42 -28.09
N ASN A 30 -5.91 -3.31 -26.82
CA ASN A 30 -5.40 -4.41 -26.01
C ASN A 30 -6.45 -5.06 -25.11
N HIS A 31 -7.74 -4.69 -25.24
CA HIS A 31 -8.85 -5.29 -24.49
C HIS A 31 -8.68 -5.19 -22.97
N ARG A 32 -8.13 -4.06 -22.50
CA ARG A 32 -7.78 -3.85 -21.09
C ARG A 32 -7.90 -2.38 -20.69
N VAL A 33 -7.82 -2.12 -19.40
CA VAL A 33 -7.63 -0.79 -18.81
C VAL A 33 -6.29 -0.77 -18.09
N GLN A 34 -5.59 0.36 -18.13
CA GLN A 34 -4.34 0.57 -17.40
C GLN A 34 -4.48 1.78 -16.47
N LYS A 35 -3.89 1.67 -15.27
CA LYS A 35 -3.73 2.77 -14.30
C LYS A 35 -2.28 3.23 -14.33
N PHE A 36 -2.11 4.55 -14.32
CA PHE A 36 -0.83 5.23 -14.18
C PHE A 36 -0.90 6.18 -12.99
N ASP A 37 0.25 6.51 -12.41
CA ASP A 37 0.35 7.56 -11.41
C ASP A 37 0.24 8.96 -12.06
N SER A 38 0.19 9.99 -11.23
CA SER A 38 0.11 11.39 -11.68
C SER A 38 1.30 11.86 -12.52
N SER A 39 2.41 11.11 -12.50
CA SER A 39 3.61 11.35 -13.32
C SER A 39 3.60 10.55 -14.63
N GLY A 40 2.56 9.75 -14.87
CA GLY A 40 2.42 8.91 -16.05
C GLY A 40 3.20 7.60 -15.98
N ASN A 41 3.71 7.19 -14.82
CA ASN A 41 4.35 5.89 -14.67
C ASN A 41 3.28 4.80 -14.55
N PHE A 42 3.53 3.65 -15.19
CA PHE A 42 2.64 2.50 -15.09
C PHE A 42 2.52 2.00 -13.64
N VAL A 43 1.29 1.79 -13.19
CA VAL A 43 0.99 1.21 -11.87
C VAL A 43 0.48 -0.22 -12.02
N LEU A 44 -0.63 -0.40 -12.74
CA LEU A 44 -1.28 -1.70 -12.92
C LEU A 44 -2.11 -1.75 -14.20
N LYS A 45 -2.55 -2.96 -14.55
CA LYS A 45 -3.48 -3.21 -15.65
C LYS A 45 -4.44 -4.32 -15.30
N PHE A 46 -5.59 -4.30 -15.95
CA PHE A 46 -6.60 -5.32 -15.81
C PHE A 46 -7.47 -5.43 -17.04
N GLY A 47 -8.11 -6.58 -17.22
CA GLY A 47 -8.74 -6.92 -18.48
C GLY A 47 -7.85 -7.80 -19.36
N SER A 48 -8.52 -8.70 -20.07
CA SER A 48 -7.97 -9.45 -21.19
C SER A 48 -9.09 -9.68 -22.21
N LEU A 49 -8.74 -10.04 -23.44
CA LEU A 49 -9.76 -10.32 -24.46
C LEU A 49 -10.73 -11.43 -24.00
N GLY A 50 -12.02 -11.14 -23.99
CA GLY A 50 -13.07 -12.12 -23.74
C GLY A 50 -14.35 -11.49 -23.19
N SER A 51 -15.29 -12.34 -22.77
CA SER A 51 -16.59 -11.95 -22.21
C SER A 51 -16.81 -12.44 -20.77
N GLY A 52 -15.85 -13.19 -20.21
CA GLY A 52 -15.88 -13.68 -18.84
C GLY A 52 -15.70 -12.58 -17.79
N ASN A 53 -15.60 -13.01 -16.53
CA ASN A 53 -15.29 -12.10 -15.44
C ASN A 53 -13.92 -11.46 -15.64
N GLU A 54 -13.82 -10.14 -15.44
CA GLU A 54 -12.59 -9.34 -15.64
C GLU A 54 -11.98 -9.45 -17.06
N GLN A 55 -12.76 -9.90 -18.05
CA GLN A 55 -12.39 -9.85 -19.46
C GLN A 55 -13.14 -8.71 -20.15
N PHE A 56 -12.55 -8.13 -21.20
CA PHE A 56 -13.19 -7.09 -21.99
C PHE A 56 -13.05 -7.38 -23.48
N GLN A 57 -13.91 -6.77 -24.27
CA GLN A 57 -13.83 -6.76 -25.72
C GLN A 57 -14.02 -5.32 -26.22
N PHE A 58 -12.89 -4.69 -26.56
CA PHE A 58 -12.80 -3.30 -26.99
C PHE A 58 -13.46 -2.33 -25.99
N PRO A 59 -12.94 -2.22 -24.75
CA PRO A 59 -13.43 -1.22 -23.82
C PRO A 59 -13.12 0.18 -24.36
N THR A 60 -14.12 1.05 -24.46
CA THR A 60 -13.97 2.36 -25.10
C THR A 60 -13.95 3.52 -24.11
N GLY A 61 -14.66 3.38 -23.00
CA GLY A 61 -14.82 4.37 -21.95
C GLY A 61 -14.37 3.84 -20.60
N VAL A 62 -13.80 4.73 -19.80
CA VAL A 62 -13.49 4.54 -18.38
C VAL A 62 -13.82 5.84 -17.66
N VAL A 63 -14.48 5.73 -16.50
CA VAL A 63 -14.73 6.84 -15.59
C VAL A 63 -14.50 6.36 -14.17
N MET A 64 -13.75 7.15 -13.40
CA MET A 64 -13.51 6.94 -11.97
C MET A 64 -13.95 8.17 -11.21
N TYR A 65 -14.58 7.94 -10.06
CA TYR A 65 -14.83 8.92 -9.02
C TYR A 65 -14.35 8.30 -7.70
N ASP A 66 -13.38 8.93 -7.05
CA ASP A 66 -12.71 8.35 -5.89
C ASP A 66 -12.09 6.98 -6.26
N LEU A 67 -12.46 5.92 -5.54
CA LEU A 67 -12.02 4.54 -5.78
C LEU A 67 -13.00 3.71 -6.62
N SER A 68 -14.14 4.29 -7.02
CA SER A 68 -15.19 3.59 -7.77
C SER A 68 -15.29 4.09 -9.19
N GLY A 69 -15.78 3.26 -10.11
CA GLY A 69 -15.96 3.68 -11.48
C GLY A 69 -16.68 2.69 -12.36
N TYR A 70 -16.73 3.02 -13.64
CA TYR A 70 -17.38 2.21 -14.67
C TYR A 70 -16.55 2.17 -15.94
N ILE A 71 -16.57 1.02 -16.61
CA ILE A 71 -15.92 0.77 -17.90
C ILE A 71 -16.99 0.32 -18.91
N THR A 72 -16.97 0.91 -20.10
CA THR A 72 -17.88 0.51 -21.18
C THR A 72 -17.24 -0.57 -22.04
N ASP A 73 -17.60 -1.82 -21.76
CA ASP A 73 -17.11 -3.00 -22.46
C ASP A 73 -17.92 -3.24 -23.75
N THR A 74 -17.51 -2.50 -24.79
CA THR A 74 -18.42 -2.10 -25.88
C THR A 74 -18.89 -3.29 -26.72
N ASN A 75 -18.00 -4.22 -27.08
CA ASN A 75 -18.43 -5.37 -27.89
C ASN A 75 -19.15 -6.45 -27.08
N ASN A 76 -19.01 -6.44 -25.75
CA ASN A 76 -19.79 -7.30 -24.88
C ASN A 76 -21.14 -6.67 -24.48
N ASN A 77 -21.48 -5.49 -25.03
CA ASN A 77 -22.73 -4.77 -24.75
C ASN A 77 -23.02 -4.60 -23.25
N ARG A 78 -21.98 -4.36 -22.45
CA ARG A 78 -22.11 -4.24 -20.99
C ARG A 78 -21.34 -3.06 -20.41
N VAL A 79 -21.76 -2.65 -19.23
CA VAL A 79 -21.01 -1.74 -18.36
C VAL A 79 -20.45 -2.58 -17.21
N TRP A 80 -19.15 -2.45 -16.94
CA TRP A 80 -18.49 -3.12 -15.84
C TRP A 80 -18.19 -2.12 -14.73
N SER A 81 -18.70 -2.35 -13.53
CA SER A 81 -18.39 -1.54 -12.35
C SER A 81 -17.07 -1.98 -11.74
N ILE A 82 -16.22 -1.02 -11.41
CA ILE A 82 -14.98 -1.23 -10.68
C ILE A 82 -15.03 -0.52 -9.34
N HIS A 83 -14.46 -1.14 -8.33
CA HIS A 83 -14.19 -0.54 -7.03
C HIS A 83 -12.81 -1.00 -6.57
N PHE A 84 -11.93 -0.06 -6.26
CA PHE A 84 -10.66 -0.33 -5.60
C PHE A 84 -10.85 -0.23 -4.09
N SER A 85 -10.24 -1.14 -3.35
CA SER A 85 -10.12 -0.96 -1.91
C SER A 85 -9.16 0.21 -1.63
N PRO A 86 -9.48 1.11 -0.71
CA PRO A 86 -8.51 2.09 -0.22
C PRO A 86 -7.29 1.35 0.32
N GLU A 87 -6.11 1.93 0.09
CA GLU A 87 -4.88 1.41 0.67
C GLU A 87 -4.97 1.52 2.21
N PRO A 88 -4.62 0.45 2.95
CA PRO A 88 -4.54 0.52 4.41
C PRO A 88 -3.61 1.65 4.88
N ILE A 89 -3.99 2.35 5.93
CA ILE A 89 -3.22 3.43 6.52
C ILE A 89 -2.59 2.88 7.79
N ALA A 90 -1.25 2.76 7.82
CA ALA A 90 -0.58 2.35 9.04
C ALA A 90 -0.77 3.37 10.16
N ASP A 91 -0.96 2.88 11.37
CA ASP A 91 -1.03 3.76 12.53
C ASP A 91 0.38 4.18 12.93
N ASN A 92 0.54 5.48 13.22
CA ASN A 92 1.75 5.95 13.88
C ASN A 92 1.73 5.44 15.33
N GLN A 93 2.67 4.55 15.64
CA GLN A 93 2.79 4.00 16.98
C GLN A 93 3.90 4.72 17.74
N HIS A 94 3.55 5.14 18.95
CA HIS A 94 4.47 5.72 19.90
C HIS A 94 4.64 4.73 21.05
N ILE A 95 5.83 4.16 21.17
CA ILE A 95 6.17 3.19 22.21
C ILE A 95 7.08 3.88 23.23
N GLN A 96 6.62 3.94 24.48
CA GLN A 96 7.45 4.30 25.63
C GLN A 96 7.91 3.03 26.33
N GLY A 97 9.22 2.89 26.50
CA GLY A 97 9.83 1.77 27.19
C GLY A 97 10.94 2.23 28.11
N MET A 98 11.27 1.41 29.09
CA MET A 98 12.50 1.60 29.84
C MET A 98 13.70 1.22 28.97
N GLU A 99 14.80 1.96 29.12
CA GLU A 99 16.09 1.48 28.67
C GLU A 99 16.35 0.06 29.23
N ASP A 100 17.05 -0.76 28.46
CA ASP A 100 17.39 -2.16 28.81
C ASP A 100 16.21 -3.11 29.04
N THR A 101 14.98 -2.69 28.72
CA THR A 101 13.79 -3.51 28.87
C THR A 101 13.17 -3.81 27.52
N ALA A 102 13.04 -5.10 27.21
CA ALA A 102 12.34 -5.54 26.02
C ALA A 102 10.87 -5.07 26.08
N SER A 103 10.39 -4.48 24.98
CA SER A 103 9.05 -3.89 24.91
C SER A 103 8.22 -4.60 23.85
N ALA A 104 6.99 -4.98 24.20
CA ALA A 104 6.05 -5.55 23.25
C ALA A 104 5.52 -4.45 22.31
N ILE A 105 5.44 -4.77 21.03
CA ILE A 105 4.92 -3.89 19.98
C ILE A 105 3.93 -4.71 19.15
N THR A 106 2.74 -4.16 18.91
CA THR A 106 1.77 -4.77 17.99
C THR A 106 1.55 -3.80 16.86
N LEU A 107 2.01 -4.12 15.65
CA LEU A 107 1.80 -3.29 14.46
C LEU A 107 0.31 -3.22 14.13
N THR A 108 -0.19 -2.01 13.88
CA THR A 108 -1.57 -1.77 13.49
C THR A 108 -1.64 -0.89 12.25
N ALA A 109 -2.71 -1.08 11.49
CA ALA A 109 -3.07 -0.27 10.36
C ALA A 109 -4.59 -0.26 10.24
N TYR A 110 -5.15 0.89 9.88
CA TYR A 110 -6.54 1.03 9.54
C TYR A 110 -6.76 0.62 8.08
N ASP A 111 -7.67 -0.30 7.86
CA ASP A 111 -8.18 -0.63 6.53
C ASP A 111 -9.67 -0.27 6.49
N ALA A 112 -10.11 0.44 5.45
CA ALA A 112 -11.50 0.92 5.42
C ALA A 112 -12.53 -0.19 5.14
N ASN A 113 -12.08 -1.33 4.61
CA ASN A 113 -12.89 -2.52 4.39
C ASN A 113 -12.87 -3.46 5.61
N HIS A 114 -12.05 -3.16 6.62
CA HIS A 114 -11.76 -3.99 7.77
C HIS A 114 -11.21 -5.38 7.40
N ASP A 115 -10.47 -5.46 6.29
CA ASP A 115 -9.83 -6.69 5.86
C ASP A 115 -8.69 -7.11 6.80
N VAL A 116 -8.43 -8.42 6.89
CA VAL A 116 -7.33 -8.94 7.71
C VAL A 116 -5.99 -8.62 7.04
N LEU A 117 -5.18 -7.81 7.71
CA LEU A 117 -3.88 -7.38 7.22
C LEU A 117 -2.75 -8.30 7.65
N SER A 118 -1.87 -8.63 6.70
CA SER A 118 -0.59 -9.30 6.99
C SER A 118 0.54 -8.29 7.02
N PHE A 119 1.39 -8.32 8.05
CA PHE A 119 2.45 -7.32 8.25
C PHE A 119 3.85 -7.91 8.04
N SER A 120 4.79 -7.12 7.54
CA SER A 120 6.20 -7.51 7.42
C SER A 120 7.14 -6.33 7.66
N VAL A 121 8.18 -6.54 8.47
CA VAL A 121 9.22 -5.53 8.70
C VAL A 121 10.11 -5.42 7.46
N VAL A 122 10.19 -4.21 6.89
CA VAL A 122 10.98 -3.89 5.70
C VAL A 122 12.38 -3.42 6.09
N SER A 123 12.48 -2.62 7.15
CA SER A 123 13.77 -2.22 7.72
C SER A 123 13.69 -2.21 9.24
N PRO A 124 14.61 -2.88 9.95
CA PRO A 124 14.63 -2.90 11.41
C PRO A 124 15.01 -1.51 11.98
N PRO A 125 14.73 -1.26 13.27
CA PRO A 125 15.14 -0.02 13.95
C PRO A 125 16.67 0.08 14.02
N SER A 126 17.20 1.30 13.97
CA SER A 126 18.66 1.55 13.97
C SER A 126 19.33 1.37 15.34
N HIS A 127 18.58 1.40 16.45
CA HIS A 127 19.09 1.33 17.82
C HIS A 127 18.53 0.14 18.64
N GLY A 128 18.15 -0.93 17.96
CA GLY A 128 17.72 -2.16 18.58
C GLY A 128 17.48 -3.25 17.56
N SER A 129 16.85 -4.33 18.00
CA SER A 129 16.38 -5.41 17.13
C SER A 129 14.92 -5.71 17.40
N LEU A 130 14.23 -6.21 16.38
CA LEU A 130 12.87 -6.75 16.50
C LEU A 130 12.95 -8.28 16.41
N SER A 131 12.20 -8.97 17.26
CA SER A 131 12.00 -10.42 17.20
C SER A 131 10.51 -10.76 17.29
N GLY A 132 10.16 -11.99 16.94
CA GLY A 132 8.77 -12.47 16.91
C GLY A 132 8.16 -12.49 15.50
N THR A 133 6.83 -12.59 15.45
CA THR A 133 6.05 -12.70 14.20
C THR A 133 5.06 -11.56 14.12
N ALA A 134 5.20 -10.71 13.10
CA ALA A 134 4.29 -9.60 12.87
C ALA A 134 2.82 -10.09 12.76
N PRO A 135 1.83 -9.34 13.28
CA PRO A 135 1.96 -7.98 13.81
C PRO A 135 2.57 -7.89 15.22
N ASN A 136 2.68 -9.00 15.97
CA ASN A 136 3.14 -8.99 17.36
C ASN A 136 4.65 -9.23 17.47
N LEU A 137 5.39 -8.17 17.75
CA LEU A 137 6.84 -8.16 17.84
C LEU A 137 7.31 -7.77 19.24
N THR A 138 8.56 -8.09 19.52
CA THR A 138 9.27 -7.62 20.71
C THR A 138 10.47 -6.81 20.27
N TYR A 139 10.56 -5.57 20.74
CA TYR A 139 11.70 -4.70 20.56
C TYR A 139 12.73 -4.90 21.66
N PHE A 140 13.98 -5.09 21.27
CA PHE A 140 15.15 -5.21 22.14
C PHE A 140 16.08 -4.02 21.87
N PRO A 141 16.20 -3.06 22.81
CA PRO A 141 17.13 -1.95 22.66
C PRO A 141 18.58 -2.46 22.63
N ASN A 142 19.43 -1.85 21.80
CA ASN A 142 20.85 -2.22 21.73
C ASN A 142 21.60 -1.71 22.96
N LEU A 143 22.06 -2.63 23.81
CA LEU A 143 22.82 -2.42 25.06
C LEU A 143 24.23 -1.83 24.88
N LYS A 144 24.52 -1.14 23.78
CA LYS A 144 25.81 -0.48 23.54
C LYS A 144 25.57 1.00 23.25
N SER A 145 25.41 1.77 24.31
CA SER A 145 26.36 2.82 24.67
C SER A 145 26.04 3.35 26.06
N VAL A 146 27.09 3.70 26.80
CA VAL A 146 27.08 4.55 28.01
C VAL A 146 26.62 6.00 27.68
N ILE A 147 25.86 6.17 26.60
CA ILE A 147 25.36 7.43 26.07
C ILE A 147 23.86 7.25 25.94
N MET A 148 23.12 8.00 26.75
CA MET A 148 21.67 8.08 26.70
C MET A 148 21.25 8.49 25.29
N TYR A 149 20.77 7.55 24.49
CA TYR A 149 20.23 7.88 23.18
C TYR A 149 18.79 8.40 23.35
N PHE A 150 18.65 9.72 23.50
CA PHE A 150 17.37 10.41 23.36
C PHE A 150 17.10 10.62 21.86
N GLY A 151 16.09 9.97 21.30
CA GLY A 151 15.79 10.13 19.87
C GLY A 151 14.66 9.25 19.35
N LEU A 152 14.21 9.59 18.14
CA LEU A 152 13.21 8.88 17.37
C LEU A 152 13.89 7.76 16.56
N TYR A 153 13.46 6.51 16.74
CA TYR A 153 14.01 5.36 16.00
C TYR A 153 13.01 4.79 14.99
N PRO A 154 12.99 5.34 13.76
CA PRO A 154 12.03 4.88 12.79
C PRO A 154 12.38 3.48 12.28
N PHE A 155 11.36 2.65 12.07
CA PHE A 155 11.47 1.38 11.35
C PHE A 155 10.37 1.28 10.31
N VAL A 156 10.59 0.57 9.20
CA VAL A 156 9.62 0.49 8.11
C VAL A 156 8.95 -0.87 8.14
N PHE A 157 7.63 -0.90 8.00
CA PHE A 157 6.90 -2.12 7.70
C PHE A 157 5.99 -1.93 6.50
N SER A 158 5.61 -3.03 5.88
CA SER A 158 4.58 -3.10 4.84
C SER A 158 3.46 -4.00 5.32
N TYR A 159 2.26 -3.75 4.83
CA TYR A 159 1.10 -4.62 5.03
C TYR A 159 0.65 -5.22 3.69
N ARG A 160 -0.24 -6.21 3.74
CA ARG A 160 -0.93 -6.77 2.58
C ARG A 160 -2.37 -7.06 2.94
N ASP A 161 -3.28 -6.58 2.10
CA ASP A 161 -4.67 -7.00 2.05
C ASP A 161 -4.79 -8.27 1.17
N SER A 162 -5.57 -9.24 1.65
CA SER A 162 -5.82 -10.52 0.99
C SER A 162 -6.90 -10.48 -0.10
N GLN A 163 -7.72 -9.41 -0.16
CA GLN A 163 -8.87 -9.27 -1.08
C GLN A 163 -8.64 -8.28 -2.22
N SER A 164 -7.62 -7.43 -2.16
CA SER A 164 -7.21 -6.60 -3.28
C SER A 164 -6.74 -7.45 -4.46
N SER A 165 -7.60 -7.58 -5.48
CA SER A 165 -7.33 -8.25 -6.76
C SER A 165 -6.19 -7.60 -7.55
N TYR A 166 -5.74 -6.41 -7.11
CA TYR A 166 -4.52 -5.77 -7.56
C TYR A 166 -3.55 -5.62 -6.42
N LEU A 167 -2.43 -6.32 -6.53
CA LEU A 167 -1.32 -6.26 -5.60
C LEU A 167 -0.67 -4.87 -5.63
N ILE A 168 -1.22 -3.89 -4.92
CA ILE A 168 -0.54 -2.60 -4.75
C ILE A 168 0.46 -2.77 -3.61
N LEU A 169 1.67 -3.18 -3.97
CA LEU A 169 2.87 -3.04 -3.13
C LEU A 169 3.44 -1.65 -3.32
N LYS A 170 2.78 -0.65 -2.74
CA LYS A 170 3.31 0.70 -2.45
C LYS A 170 2.48 1.13 -1.25
N ASP A 171 2.93 0.90 -0.03
CA ASP A 171 3.83 1.86 0.58
C ASP A 171 4.73 1.27 1.67
N LYS A 172 5.94 1.80 1.71
CA LYS A 172 6.90 1.63 2.80
C LYS A 172 6.55 2.65 3.87
N ILE A 173 5.85 2.27 4.93
CA ILE A 173 5.52 3.23 5.98
C ILE A 173 6.59 3.18 7.06
N LYS A 174 7.21 4.34 7.33
CA LYS A 174 8.11 4.57 8.47
C LYS A 174 7.24 4.69 9.72
N CYS A 175 7.24 3.67 10.58
CA CYS A 175 6.86 3.84 11.98
C CYS A 175 7.84 4.85 12.56
N GLN A 176 7.36 5.99 13.06
CA GLN A 176 8.26 7.12 13.28
C GLN A 176 9.02 7.04 14.61
N ASP A 177 8.44 6.56 15.73
CA ASP A 177 9.02 6.91 17.04
C ASP A 177 8.96 5.77 18.10
N ILE A 178 10.10 5.13 18.40
CA ILE A 178 10.34 4.47 19.70
C ILE A 178 11.11 5.46 20.58
N ILE A 179 10.56 5.85 21.73
CA ILE A 179 11.20 6.76 22.70
C ILE A 179 11.47 5.99 23.99
N LEU A 180 12.75 5.83 24.34
CA LEU A 180 13.16 5.20 25.59
C LEU A 180 13.20 6.25 26.70
N SER A 181 12.55 5.97 27.83
CA SER A 181 12.58 6.80 29.04
C SER A 181 13.34 6.08 30.16
N ASN A 182 14.07 6.84 30.96
CA ASN A 182 14.89 6.30 32.05
C ASN A 182 14.01 6.00 33.29
N SER A 183 14.22 4.86 33.95
CA SER A 183 13.51 4.49 35.19
C SER A 183 14.25 4.87 36.47
N ASN A 184 15.45 5.45 36.37
CA ASN A 184 16.28 5.79 37.54
C ASN A 184 16.44 7.30 37.78
N LEU A 185 15.32 8.03 37.81
CA LEU A 185 15.26 9.31 38.55
C LEU A 185 14.38 9.12 39.77
N THR A 186 14.87 8.36 40.75
CA THR A 186 14.52 8.64 42.14
C THR A 186 15.17 9.97 42.48
N HIS A 187 14.36 11.02 42.54
CA HIS A 187 14.78 12.27 43.17
C HIS A 187 15.03 11.99 44.66
N ASP A 188 16.31 11.96 45.04
CA ASP A 188 16.74 12.26 46.41
C ASP A 188 16.44 13.73 46.76
#